data_AF-A0A535VNX2-F1
#
_entry.id   AF-A0A535VNX2-F1
#
_cell.length_a   1.000
_cell.length_b   1.000
_cell.length_c   1.000
_cell.angle_alpha   90.00
_cell.angle_beta   90.00
_cell.angle_gamma   90.00
#
_symmetry.space_group_name_H-M   'P 1'
#
loop_
_entity.id
_entity.type
_entity.pdbx_description
1 polymer ?
#
loop_
_entity_poly.entity_id
_entity_poly.type
_entity_poly.pdbx_seq_one_letter_code
_entity_poly.pdbx_strand_id
1 'polypeptide(L)'
;MASSSHCGSSRRCVPRSSTRSFSSPLWPTSTRRWCPSACSTCGSSSRVERLIVDGYNVIHAWPSLKRLLSEASLEAARDKLVERVGVLGMISGESVTVVFDAHHSYAMANSEETVEGVRVVFTRRGHSADHAIERIAYAASSTGDIITVATSDRFQRDLVRGMGGAVISALELERRVTEAESEMTRRVKRYQ
;
A
#
# COMPACT_ATOMS: atom_id res chain seq x y z
N MET A 1 -34.13 46.79 -12.35
CA MET A 1 -34.04 46.04 -13.63
C MET A 1 -34.51 44.62 -13.36
N ALA A 2 -35.61 44.20 -13.97
CA ALA A 2 -36.20 42.89 -13.73
C ALA A 2 -36.39 42.17 -15.08
N SER A 3 -35.73 41.03 -15.23
CA SER A 3 -35.82 40.11 -16.37
C SER A 3 -35.39 38.71 -15.89
N SER A 4 -35.97 37.60 -16.30
CA SER A 4 -37.32 37.35 -16.83
C SER A 4 -37.68 35.92 -16.46
N SER A 5 -38.90 35.68 -16.02
CA SER A 5 -39.48 34.33 -15.99
C SER A 5 -39.65 33.81 -17.42
N HIS A 6 -39.48 32.50 -17.63
CA HIS A 6 -40.27 31.75 -18.62
C HIS A 6 -40.33 30.27 -18.25
N CYS A 7 -41.54 29.75 -18.05
CA CYS A 7 -41.83 28.34 -17.79
C CYS A 7 -42.28 27.70 -19.11
N GLY A 8 -41.54 26.70 -19.60
CA GLY A 8 -41.83 26.01 -20.87
C GLY A 8 -42.62 24.73 -20.64
N SER A 9 -43.95 24.80 -20.80
CA SER A 9 -44.82 23.61 -20.81
C SER A 9 -44.93 23.01 -22.22
N SER A 10 -44.84 21.69 -22.36
CA SER A 10 -45.78 20.94 -23.22
C SER A 10 -45.70 19.43 -22.99
N ARG A 11 -46.88 18.79 -22.97
CA ARG A 11 -47.05 17.34 -22.97
C ARG A 11 -47.23 16.87 -24.42
N ARG A 12 -46.84 15.63 -24.74
CA ARG A 12 -47.68 14.71 -25.53
C ARG A 12 -47.18 13.27 -25.47
N CYS A 13 -47.97 12.41 -24.82
CA CYS A 13 -48.02 11.00 -25.18
C CYS A 13 -48.96 10.84 -26.39
N VAL A 14 -48.66 9.92 -27.30
CA VAL A 14 -49.61 9.42 -28.32
C VAL A 14 -49.48 7.89 -28.39
N PRO A 15 -50.58 7.12 -28.27
CA PRO A 15 -50.54 5.65 -28.28
C PRO A 15 -51.10 5.03 -29.58
N ARG A 16 -51.03 3.69 -29.68
CA ARG A 16 -51.65 2.81 -30.71
C ARG A 16 -51.07 2.95 -32.13
N SER A 17 -51.10 1.97 -33.04
CA SER A 17 -51.22 0.49 -32.99
C SER A 17 -50.78 -0.03 -34.41
N SER A 18 -50.90 -1.27 -34.89
CA SER A 18 -51.65 -2.47 -34.47
C SER A 18 -51.10 -3.74 -35.15
N THR A 19 -51.31 -4.92 -34.54
CA THR A 19 -51.49 -6.25 -35.17
C THR A 19 -50.76 -6.62 -36.47
N ARG A 20 -50.01 -7.73 -36.43
CA ARG A 20 -50.34 -8.92 -37.26
C ARG A 20 -49.73 -10.19 -36.70
N SER A 21 -50.57 -11.22 -36.55
CA SER A 21 -50.17 -12.61 -36.33
C SER A 21 -49.41 -13.16 -37.55
N PHE A 22 -48.58 -14.19 -37.37
CA PHE A 22 -48.86 -15.55 -37.90
C PHE A 22 -47.78 -16.57 -37.48
N SER A 23 -48.21 -17.83 -37.37
CA SER A 23 -47.45 -19.09 -37.43
C SER A 23 -46.24 -19.32 -36.51
N SER A 24 -46.44 -20.20 -35.53
CA SER A 24 -45.39 -21.07 -34.98
C SER A 24 -44.81 -21.99 -36.07
N PRO A 25 -43.54 -22.42 -35.91
CA PRO A 25 -43.27 -23.86 -36.03
C PRO A 25 -42.60 -24.48 -34.80
N LEU A 26 -42.94 -25.76 -34.67
CA LEU A 26 -42.46 -26.85 -33.82
C LEU A 26 -40.94 -26.88 -33.51
N TRP A 27 -40.61 -27.51 -32.37
CA TRP A 27 -39.28 -27.63 -31.76
C TRP A 27 -38.19 -28.30 -32.66
N PRO A 28 -36.90 -28.19 -32.27
CA PRO A 28 -36.39 -29.28 -31.42
C PRO A 28 -35.75 -28.83 -30.10
N THR A 29 -35.85 -29.71 -29.12
CA THR A 29 -35.27 -29.61 -27.77
C THR A 29 -33.75 -29.78 -27.77
N SER A 30 -33.00 -28.70 -28.00
CA SER A 30 -31.75 -28.49 -27.27
C SER A 30 -31.29 -27.04 -27.38
N THR A 31 -31.28 -26.31 -26.25
CA THR A 31 -30.31 -25.25 -26.03
C THR A 31 -30.20 -25.04 -24.53
N ARG A 32 -28.95 -25.05 -24.06
CA ARG A 32 -28.51 -24.95 -22.68
C ARG A 32 -29.31 -23.89 -21.92
N ARG A 33 -29.69 -24.18 -20.67
CA ARG A 33 -30.08 -23.13 -19.71
C ARG A 33 -29.06 -22.00 -19.80
N TRP A 34 -29.52 -20.82 -20.18
CA TRP A 34 -28.84 -19.59 -19.82
C TRP A 34 -28.87 -19.53 -18.28
N CYS A 35 -27.82 -20.03 -17.65
CA CYS A 35 -27.43 -19.50 -16.36
C CYS A 35 -26.99 -18.06 -16.63
N PRO A 36 -27.66 -17.03 -16.10
CA PRO A 36 -27.07 -15.70 -16.09
C PRO A 36 -25.83 -15.83 -15.21
N SER A 37 -24.66 -15.82 -15.85
CA SER A 37 -23.36 -15.98 -15.22
C SER A 37 -22.98 -14.70 -14.48
N ALA A 38 -23.77 -14.35 -13.46
CA ALA A 38 -23.34 -13.55 -12.33
C ALA A 38 -22.43 -14.40 -11.41
N CYS A 39 -21.39 -15.00 -12.01
CA CYS A 39 -20.16 -15.28 -11.29
C CYS A 39 -19.46 -13.93 -11.18
N SER A 40 -19.99 -13.08 -10.30
CA SER A 40 -19.59 -11.69 -10.15
C SER A 40 -18.21 -11.65 -9.55
N THR A 41 -17.20 -11.73 -10.42
CA THR A 41 -15.77 -11.60 -10.11
C THR A 41 -15.37 -12.29 -8.81
N CYS A 42 -14.96 -13.56 -8.92
CA CYS A 42 -13.92 -14.09 -8.02
C CYS A 42 -12.58 -13.38 -8.33
N GLY A 43 -12.56 -12.06 -8.16
CA GLY A 43 -11.34 -11.31 -8.04
C GLY A 43 -10.68 -11.78 -6.76
N SER A 44 -9.68 -12.64 -6.89
CA SER A 44 -8.70 -12.83 -5.84
C SER A 44 -8.08 -11.46 -5.60
N SER A 45 -8.58 -10.73 -4.59
CA SER A 45 -7.93 -9.53 -4.10
C SER A 45 -6.54 -9.99 -3.67
N SER A 46 -5.54 -9.70 -4.51
CA SER A 46 -4.16 -10.08 -4.28
C SER A 46 -3.66 -9.22 -3.15
N ARG A 47 -3.87 -9.70 -1.93
CA ARG A 47 -3.51 -8.99 -0.72
C ARG A 47 -2.00 -8.75 -0.73
N VAL A 48 -1.60 -7.49 -0.80
CA VAL A 48 -0.18 -7.15 -0.76
C VAL A 48 0.27 -7.12 0.69
N GLU A 49 1.43 -7.71 0.97
CA GLU A 49 2.08 -7.52 2.26
C GLU A 49 2.87 -6.22 2.22
N ARG A 50 2.57 -5.30 3.14
CA ARG A 50 3.21 -3.98 3.25
C ARG A 50 3.97 -3.88 4.55
N LEU A 51 5.25 -3.56 4.45
CA LEU A 51 6.11 -3.29 5.59
C LEU A 51 6.37 -1.79 5.69
N ILE A 52 5.91 -1.15 6.76
CA ILE A 52 6.13 0.27 7.02
C ILE A 52 7.19 0.40 8.12
N VAL A 53 8.29 1.10 7.86
CA VAL A 53 9.45 1.19 8.75
C VAL A 53 9.65 2.62 9.24
N ASP A 54 9.73 2.82 10.55
CA ASP A 54 10.21 4.08 11.15
C ASP A 54 11.75 4.14 11.06
N GLY A 55 12.24 4.98 10.15
CA GLY A 55 13.64 4.99 9.76
C GLY A 55 14.61 5.38 10.86
N TYR A 56 14.32 6.43 11.64
CA TYR A 56 15.23 6.84 12.72
C TYR A 56 15.18 5.91 13.92
N ASN A 57 13.99 5.38 14.24
CA ASN A 57 13.84 4.39 15.30
C ASN A 57 14.72 3.17 15.04
N VAL A 58 14.77 2.71 13.78
CA VAL A 58 15.62 1.59 13.35
C VAL A 58 17.11 1.97 13.31
N ILE A 59 17.49 3.13 12.77
CA ILE A 59 18.89 3.61 12.75
C ILE A 59 19.48 3.67 14.18
N HIS A 60 18.71 4.12 15.16
CA HIS A 60 19.16 4.20 16.56
C HIS A 60 19.16 2.85 17.29
N ALA A 61 18.34 1.90 16.85
CA ALA A 61 18.25 0.57 17.46
C ALA A 61 19.34 -0.39 16.97
N TRP A 62 19.72 -0.34 15.69
CA TRP A 62 20.69 -1.27 15.09
C TRP A 62 22.13 -0.85 15.44
N PRO A 63 22.95 -1.71 16.07
CA PRO A 63 24.33 -1.37 16.42
C PRO A 63 25.19 -0.98 15.21
N SER A 64 24.95 -1.62 14.06
CA SER A 64 25.66 -1.35 12.80
C SER A 64 25.38 0.06 12.26
N LEU A 65 24.12 0.46 12.17
CA LEU A 65 23.71 1.78 11.70
C LEU A 65 24.07 2.88 12.70
N LYS A 66 23.94 2.63 14.00
CA LYS A 66 24.35 3.57 15.05
C LYS A 66 25.86 3.85 15.03
N ARG A 67 26.67 2.84 14.70
CA ARG A 67 28.12 3.01 14.47
C ARG A 67 28.38 3.87 13.23
N LEU A 68 27.76 3.57 12.09
CA LEU A 68 27.88 4.38 10.86
C LEU A 68 27.44 5.84 11.06
N LEU A 69 26.37 6.08 11.81
CA LEU A 69 25.90 7.41 12.19
C LEU A 69 26.96 8.22 12.97
N SER A 70 27.79 7.52 13.76
CA SER A 70 28.82 8.13 14.60
C SER A 70 30.16 8.31 13.88
N GLU A 71 30.45 7.46 12.89
CA GLU A 71 31.73 7.43 12.16
C GLU A 71 31.69 8.16 10.80
N ALA A 72 30.52 8.30 10.18
CA ALA A 72 30.36 8.90 8.85
C ALA A 72 29.30 10.04 8.86
N SER A 73 28.03 9.72 8.62
CA SER A 73 26.95 10.71 8.59
C SER A 73 25.57 10.07 8.78
N LEU A 74 24.58 10.91 9.08
CA LEU A 74 23.18 10.50 9.13
C LEU A 74 22.67 10.01 7.77
N GLU A 75 23.13 10.64 6.69
CA GLU A 75 22.77 10.31 5.31
C GLU A 75 23.25 8.91 4.94
N ALA A 76 24.53 8.59 5.19
CA ALA A 76 25.09 7.25 4.99
C ALA A 76 24.36 6.17 5.80
N ALA A 77 23.85 6.51 6.99
CA ALA A 77 23.02 5.60 7.80
C ALA A 77 21.61 5.40 7.22
N ARG A 78 21.02 6.40 6.55
CA ARG A 78 19.75 6.24 5.80
C ARG A 78 19.94 5.36 4.58
N ASP A 79 20.96 5.64 3.77
CA ASP A 79 21.24 4.90 2.54
C ASP A 79 21.48 3.42 2.86
N LYS A 80 22.30 3.13 3.88
CA LYS A 80 22.55 1.76 4.35
C LYS A 80 21.29 1.10 4.92
N LEU A 81 20.39 1.84 5.58
CA LEU A 81 19.11 1.28 6.00
C LEU A 81 18.26 0.88 4.78
N VAL A 82 18.11 1.76 3.80
CA VAL A 82 17.28 1.56 2.61
C VAL A 82 17.79 0.37 1.79
N GLU A 83 19.10 0.27 1.54
CA GLU A 83 19.74 -0.86 0.87
C GLU A 83 19.40 -2.20 1.55
N ARG A 84 19.66 -2.31 2.86
CA ARG A 84 19.45 -3.56 3.63
C ARG A 84 17.96 -3.95 3.69
N VAL A 85 17.08 -2.96 3.84
CA VAL A 85 15.63 -3.18 3.86
C VAL A 85 15.08 -3.50 2.46
N GLY A 86 15.71 -3.01 1.39
CA GLY A 86 15.43 -3.39 0.01
C GLY A 86 15.71 -4.86 -0.25
N VAL A 87 16.82 -5.40 0.27
CA VAL A 87 17.12 -6.85 0.21
C VAL A 87 16.02 -7.68 0.88
N LEU A 88 15.50 -7.24 2.03
CA LEU A 88 14.35 -7.91 2.68
C LEU A 88 13.12 -7.91 1.76
N GLY A 89 12.71 -6.75 1.23
CA GLY A 89 11.56 -6.65 0.32
C GLY A 89 11.72 -7.51 -0.95
N MET A 90 12.93 -7.57 -1.52
CA MET A 90 13.24 -8.43 -2.67
C MET A 90 13.18 -9.94 -2.37
N ILE A 91 13.52 -10.35 -1.15
CA ILE A 91 13.50 -11.78 -0.74
C ILE A 91 12.11 -12.23 -0.31
N SER A 92 11.38 -11.40 0.44
CA SER A 92 10.04 -11.74 0.94
C SER A 92 8.90 -11.44 -0.04
N GLY A 93 9.09 -10.47 -0.95
CA GLY A 93 8.03 -9.95 -1.80
C GLY A 93 7.15 -8.87 -1.15
N GLU A 94 7.51 -8.41 0.07
CA GLU A 94 6.82 -7.31 0.75
C GLU A 94 7.05 -5.96 0.05
N SER A 95 6.00 -5.15 -0.09
CA SER A 95 6.11 -3.75 -0.49
C SER A 95 6.59 -2.93 0.70
N VAL A 96 7.88 -2.58 0.71
CA VAL A 96 8.49 -1.87 1.84
C VAL A 96 8.44 -0.35 1.65
N THR A 97 8.00 0.34 2.71
CA THR A 97 7.99 1.81 2.81
C THR A 97 8.79 2.24 4.04
N VAL A 98 9.83 3.06 3.87
CA VAL A 98 10.60 3.66 4.97
C VAL A 98 10.16 5.11 5.14
N VAL A 99 9.80 5.49 6.38
CA VAL A 99 9.36 6.84 6.73
C VAL A 99 10.45 7.52 7.56
N PHE A 100 10.87 8.70 7.13
CA PHE A 100 11.80 9.57 7.85
C PHE A 100 11.09 10.84 8.34
N ASP A 101 11.17 11.07 9.65
CA ASP A 101 10.79 12.30 10.32
C ASP A 101 11.60 13.55 9.86
N ALA A 102 10.92 14.70 9.82
CA ALA A 102 11.48 16.00 9.43
C ALA A 102 12.41 16.63 10.47
N HIS A 103 12.40 16.21 11.73
CA HIS A 103 13.23 16.81 12.79
C HIS A 103 14.74 16.71 12.51
N HIS A 104 15.16 15.78 11.65
CA HIS A 104 16.54 15.59 11.22
C HIS A 104 16.77 15.89 9.72
N SER A 105 15.87 16.64 9.07
CA SER A 105 16.06 17.13 7.69
C SER A 105 15.66 18.60 7.55
N TYR A 106 16.35 19.33 6.68
CA TYR A 106 16.01 20.73 6.37
C TYR A 106 14.92 20.85 5.29
N ALA A 107 14.15 19.77 5.05
CA ALA A 107 13.17 19.69 3.97
C ALA A 107 11.95 20.59 4.24
N MET A 108 11.72 21.55 3.34
CA MET A 108 10.58 22.48 3.38
C MET A 108 9.27 21.87 2.83
N ALA A 109 9.36 20.72 2.16
CA ALA A 109 8.24 19.98 1.58
C ALA A 109 8.35 18.49 1.94
N ASN A 110 7.26 17.75 1.81
CA ASN A 110 7.33 16.29 1.81
C ASN A 110 8.01 15.87 0.51
N SER A 111 9.02 15.00 0.56
CA SER A 111 9.54 14.30 -0.62
C SER A 111 9.23 12.81 -0.53
N GLU A 112 9.03 12.20 -1.69
CA GLU A 112 8.82 10.76 -1.85
C GLU A 112 9.71 10.29 -2.99
N GLU A 113 10.50 9.26 -2.69
CA GLU A 113 11.54 8.74 -3.57
C GLU A 113 11.44 7.21 -3.59
N THR A 114 11.84 6.57 -4.68
CA THR A 114 11.88 5.10 -4.77
C THR A 114 13.31 4.67 -5.07
N VAL A 115 13.92 3.95 -4.13
CA VAL A 115 15.32 3.53 -4.17
C VAL A 115 15.35 2.01 -4.03
N GLU A 116 15.92 1.31 -5.01
CA GLU A 116 16.02 -0.16 -5.04
C GLU A 116 14.69 -0.91 -4.81
N GLY A 117 13.56 -0.30 -5.22
CA GLY A 117 12.21 -0.85 -5.03
C GLY A 117 11.58 -0.53 -3.66
N VAL A 118 12.33 0.11 -2.75
CA VAL A 118 11.82 0.63 -1.47
C VAL A 118 11.25 2.03 -1.67
N ARG A 119 10.04 2.26 -1.14
CA ARG A 119 9.42 3.59 -1.12
C ARG A 119 9.93 4.38 0.09
N VAL A 120 10.66 5.46 -0.12
CA VAL A 120 11.18 6.34 0.92
C VAL A 120 10.30 7.59 1.02
N VAL A 121 9.82 7.91 2.22
CA VAL A 121 8.94 9.05 2.48
C VAL A 121 9.59 9.97 3.51
N PHE A 122 9.91 11.19 3.11
CA PHE A 122 10.34 12.25 4.01
C PHE A 122 9.16 13.14 4.38
N THR A 123 8.91 13.27 5.67
CA THR A 123 7.91 14.22 6.19
C THR A 123 8.44 15.66 6.14
N ARG A 124 7.54 16.64 6.03
CA ARG A 124 7.84 18.07 6.14
C ARG A 124 7.93 18.52 7.60
N ARG A 125 8.70 19.58 7.85
CA ARG A 125 8.81 20.20 9.19
C ARG A 125 7.44 20.51 9.78
N GLY A 126 7.20 20.04 11.01
CA GLY A 126 5.92 20.18 11.72
C GLY A 126 4.91 19.05 11.46
N HIS A 127 5.26 18.01 10.70
CA HIS A 127 4.52 16.75 10.64
C HIS A 127 5.36 15.64 11.27
N SER A 128 4.79 14.92 12.24
CA SER A 128 5.44 13.71 12.78
C SER A 128 5.40 12.57 11.77
N ALA A 129 6.43 11.72 11.79
CA ALA A 129 6.42 10.40 11.17
C ALA A 129 5.18 9.57 11.57
N ASP A 130 4.69 9.75 12.81
CA ASP A 130 3.44 9.15 13.30
C ASP A 130 2.29 9.30 12.29
N HIS A 131 1.91 10.55 11.98
CA HIS A 131 0.79 10.85 11.09
C HIS A 131 1.00 10.39 9.65
N ALA A 132 2.25 10.19 9.22
CA ALA A 132 2.55 9.60 7.92
C ALA A 132 2.30 8.08 7.96
N ILE A 133 2.77 7.38 8.99
CA ILE A 133 2.53 5.95 9.22
C ILE A 133 1.03 5.68 9.36
N GLU A 134 0.31 6.47 10.16
CA GLU A 134 -1.15 6.41 10.33
C GLU A 134 -1.88 6.44 8.98
N ARG A 135 -1.53 7.41 8.13
CA ARG A 135 -2.17 7.61 6.82
C ARG A 135 -1.88 6.46 5.86
N ILE A 136 -0.63 5.97 5.84
CA ILE A 136 -0.21 4.87 4.95
C ILE A 136 -0.87 3.56 5.40
N ALA A 137 -0.88 3.29 6.72
CA ALA A 137 -1.55 2.12 7.29
C ALA A 137 -3.06 2.15 7.07
N TYR A 138 -3.73 3.29 7.29
CA TYR A 138 -5.16 3.43 7.03
C TYR A 138 -5.52 3.22 5.54
N ALA A 139 -4.71 3.75 4.63
CA ALA A 139 -4.90 3.55 3.19
C ALA A 139 -4.75 2.07 2.78
N ALA A 140 -3.72 1.38 3.32
CA ALA A 140 -3.49 -0.04 3.11
C ALA A 140 -4.58 -0.93 3.74
N SER A 141 -5.12 -0.54 4.91
CA SER A 141 -6.21 -1.24 5.58
C SER A 141 -7.49 -1.13 4.75
N SER A 142 -7.74 0.04 4.16
CA SER A 142 -8.86 0.30 3.26
C SER A 142 -8.80 -0.51 1.94
N THR A 143 -7.60 -0.87 1.46
CA THR A 143 -7.42 -1.80 0.32
C THR A 143 -7.42 -3.27 0.73
N GLY A 144 -7.42 -3.57 2.04
CA GLY A 144 -7.42 -4.92 2.59
C GLY A 144 -6.06 -5.62 2.61
N ASP A 145 -4.96 -4.87 2.50
CA ASP A 145 -3.57 -5.34 2.51
C ASP A 145 -3.13 -5.87 3.90
N ILE A 146 -2.10 -6.74 3.97
CA ILE A 146 -1.47 -7.08 5.26
C ILE A 146 -0.52 -5.93 5.61
N ILE A 147 -0.75 -5.28 6.74
CA ILE A 147 0.13 -4.23 7.24
C ILE A 147 1.03 -4.80 8.33
N THR A 148 2.33 -4.62 8.19
CA THR A 148 3.30 -4.78 9.27
C THR A 148 4.01 -3.45 9.49
N VAL A 149 4.03 -2.95 10.73
CA VAL A 149 4.80 -1.74 11.07
C VAL A 149 6.02 -2.12 11.91
N ALA A 150 7.18 -1.53 11.61
CA ALA A 150 8.39 -1.65 12.42
C ALA A 150 8.60 -0.36 13.23
N THR A 151 8.25 -0.42 14.52
CA THR A 151 8.40 0.69 15.48
C THR A 151 8.54 0.16 16.91
N SER A 152 9.19 0.94 17.78
CA SER A 152 9.25 0.66 19.22
C SER A 152 8.23 1.46 20.05
N ASP A 153 7.52 2.42 19.47
CA ASP A 153 6.54 3.22 20.21
C ASP A 153 5.33 2.35 20.67
N ARG A 154 4.71 2.70 21.82
CA ARG A 154 3.55 1.98 22.36
C ARG A 154 2.23 2.41 21.72
N PHE A 155 2.05 3.71 21.51
CA PHE A 155 0.83 4.27 20.92
C PHE A 155 0.67 3.79 19.47
N GLN A 156 1.73 3.87 18.66
CA GLN A 156 1.72 3.31 17.31
C GLN A 156 1.41 1.81 17.27
N ARG A 157 1.94 1.06 18.25
CA ARG A 157 1.65 -0.39 18.36
C ARG A 157 0.17 -0.67 18.54
N ASP A 158 -0.48 0.03 19.46
CA ASP A 158 -1.88 -0.22 19.77
C ASP A 158 -2.81 0.28 18.65
N LEU A 159 -2.46 1.39 17.98
CA LEU A 159 -3.19 1.90 16.82
C LEU A 159 -3.15 0.93 15.62
N VAL A 160 -1.96 0.44 15.26
CA VAL A 160 -1.78 -0.49 14.13
C VAL A 160 -2.52 -1.81 14.39
N ARG A 161 -2.48 -2.32 15.63
CA ARG A 161 -3.26 -3.49 16.05
C ARG A 161 -4.76 -3.24 15.98
N GLY A 162 -5.22 -2.04 16.34
CA GLY A 162 -6.62 -1.62 16.18
C GLY A 162 -7.10 -1.61 14.73
N MET A 163 -6.19 -1.36 13.77
CA MET A 163 -6.45 -1.46 12.32
C MET A 163 -6.30 -2.88 11.75
N GLY A 164 -6.03 -3.89 12.60
CA GLY A 164 -5.80 -5.28 12.18
C GLY A 164 -4.39 -5.56 11.63
N GLY A 165 -3.44 -4.62 11.78
CA GLY A 165 -2.06 -4.78 11.37
C GLY A 165 -1.17 -5.47 12.41
N ALA A 166 -0.09 -6.09 11.93
CA ALA A 166 0.99 -6.60 12.75
C ALA A 166 2.01 -5.51 13.10
N VAL A 167 2.76 -5.70 14.18
CA VAL A 167 3.84 -4.78 14.57
C VAL A 167 5.05 -5.57 15.03
N ILE A 168 6.21 -5.21 14.50
CA ILE A 168 7.52 -5.80 14.82
C ILE A 168 8.42 -4.75 15.47
N SER A 169 9.36 -5.20 16.31
CA SER A 169 10.38 -4.33 16.89
C SER A 169 11.49 -4.06 15.87
N ALA A 170 12.27 -3.00 16.08
CA ALA A 170 13.44 -2.72 15.24
C ALA A 170 14.46 -3.88 15.28
N LEU A 171 14.65 -4.56 16.42
CA LEU A 171 15.55 -5.72 16.52
C LEU A 171 15.02 -6.95 15.77
N GLU A 172 13.71 -7.16 15.75
CA GLU A 172 13.11 -8.24 14.96
C GLU A 172 13.26 -7.95 13.45
N LEU A 173 13.10 -6.68 13.03
CA LEU A 173 13.42 -6.27 11.67
C LEU A 173 14.91 -6.52 11.32
N GLU A 174 15.85 -6.26 12.23
CA GLU A 174 17.29 -6.55 12.02
C GLU A 174 17.53 -8.03 11.71
N ARG A 175 16.86 -8.90 12.47
CA ARG A 175 16.92 -10.35 12.29
C ARG A 175 16.38 -10.77 10.92
N ARG A 176 15.17 -10.30 10.56
CA ARG A 176 14.54 -10.60 9.26
C ARG A 176 15.43 -10.16 8.09
N VAL A 177 16.00 -8.96 8.18
CA VAL A 177 16.93 -8.42 7.18
C VAL A 177 18.20 -9.26 7.08
N THR A 178 18.82 -9.61 8.21
CA THR A 178 20.06 -10.42 8.23
C THR A 178 19.83 -11.84 7.67
N GLU A 179 18.64 -12.40 7.89
CA GLU A 179 18.22 -13.67 7.29
C GLU A 179 18.02 -13.55 5.77
N ALA A 180 17.36 -12.49 5.30
CA ALA A 180 17.20 -12.18 3.88
C ALA A 180 18.55 -11.95 3.16
N GLU A 181 19.48 -11.19 3.75
CA GLU A 181 20.84 -10.99 3.24
C GLU A 181 21.61 -12.32 3.12
N SER A 182 21.45 -13.19 4.12
CA SER A 182 22.03 -14.53 4.11
C SER A 182 21.41 -15.42 3.03
N GLU A 183 20.10 -15.33 2.80
CA GLU A 183 19.44 -16.06 1.73
C GLU A 183 19.83 -15.55 0.34
N MET A 184 19.85 -14.22 0.13
CA MET A 184 20.31 -13.60 -1.10
C MET A 184 21.73 -14.08 -1.46
N THR A 185 22.64 -14.07 -0.48
CA THR A 185 24.01 -14.59 -0.65
C THR A 185 24.02 -16.08 -1.05
N ARG A 186 23.14 -16.92 -0.47
CA ARG A 186 23.02 -18.34 -0.85
C ARG A 186 22.43 -18.53 -2.25
N ARG A 187 21.47 -17.68 -2.64
CA ARG A 187 20.86 -17.69 -3.99
C ARG A 187 21.91 -17.31 -5.04
N VAL A 188 22.65 -16.21 -4.84
CA VAL A 188 23.73 -15.77 -5.75
C VAL A 188 24.82 -16.84 -5.91
N LYS A 189 25.31 -17.42 -4.81
CA LYS A 189 26.32 -18.50 -4.83
C LYS A 189 25.88 -19.79 -5.53
N ARG A 190 24.58 -19.98 -5.83
CA ARG A 190 24.07 -21.14 -6.57
C ARG A 190 24.21 -20.98 -8.09
N TYR A 191 24.40 -19.76 -8.56
CA TYR A 191 24.55 -19.42 -9.98
C TYR A 191 25.99 -19.03 -10.36
N GLN A 192 26.94 -19.24 -9.44
CA GLN A 192 28.39 -19.08 -9.61
C GLN A 192 29.05 -20.46 -9.61
#